data_AF-A0A847D0D6-F1
#
_entry.id   AF-A0A847D0D6-F1
#
_cell.length_a   1.000
_cell.length_b   1.000
_cell.length_c   1.000
_cell.angle_alpha   90.00
_cell.angle_beta   90.00
_cell.angle_gamma   90.00
#
_symmetry.space_group_name_H-M   'P 1'
#
loop_
_entity.id
_entity.type
_entity.pdbx_description
1 polymer ?
#
loop_
_entity_poly.entity_id
_entity_poly.type
_entity_poly.pdbx_seq_one_letter_code
_entity_poly.pdbx_strand_id
1 'polypeptide(L)' 'ILFGHVENAPTTAELAALLNTGNIDIHSTVGRRVPRVYIKDGKAVAMTDYLMD' A
#
# COMPACT_ATOMS: atom_id res chain seq x y z
N ILE A 1 -1.02 0.00 -10.67
CA ILE A 1 -1.05 -0.43 -9.25
C ILE A 1 0.21 -1.25 -9.02
N LEU A 2 1.01 -0.94 -8.00
CA LEU A 2 2.26 -1.68 -7.73
C LEU A 2 1.98 -3.03 -7.09
N PHE A 3 1.03 -3.07 -6.15
CA PHE A 3 0.48 -4.29 -5.53
C PHE A 3 -0.90 -3.98 -4.93
N GLY A 4 -1.75 -4.99 -4.75
CA GLY A 4 -3.08 -4.81 -4.19
C GLY A 4 -4.03 -5.99 -4.44
N HIS A 5 -5.27 -5.86 -3.97
CA HIS A 5 -6.35 -6.84 -4.19
C HIS A 5 -7.18 -6.47 -5.43
N VAL A 6 -6.52 -6.28 -6.56
CA VAL A 6 -7.19 -6.06 -7.85
C VAL A 6 -6.69 -7.08 -8.87
N GLU A 7 -7.50 -7.33 -9.90
CA GLU A 7 -7.13 -8.23 -10.98
C GLU A 7 -5.81 -7.79 -11.64
N ASN A 8 -4.92 -8.75 -11.90
CA ASN A 8 -3.60 -8.55 -12.51
C ASN A 8 -2.62 -7.64 -11.73
N ALA A 9 -2.82 -7.42 -10.43
CA ALA A 9 -1.82 -6.82 -9.55
C ALA A 9 -1.21 -7.89 -8.63
N PRO A 10 0.11 -7.82 -8.34
CA PRO A 10 0.71 -8.71 -7.37
C PRO A 10 0.16 -8.44 -5.97
N THR A 11 0.05 -9.49 -5.19
CA THR A 11 -0.29 -9.48 -3.77
C THR A 11 0.96 -9.18 -2.93
N THR A 12 0.75 -8.78 -1.67
CA THR A 12 1.89 -8.59 -0.75
C THR A 12 2.60 -9.91 -0.42
N ALA A 13 1.90 -11.04 -0.48
CA ALA A 13 2.49 -12.37 -0.30
C ALA A 13 3.44 -12.74 -1.45
N GLU A 14 3.06 -12.47 -2.69
CA GLU A 14 3.94 -12.69 -3.86
C GLU A 14 5.19 -11.81 -3.79
N LEU A 15 5.05 -10.55 -3.39
CA LEU A 15 6.19 -9.67 -3.18
C LEU A 15 7.09 -10.14 -2.04
N ALA A 16 6.51 -10.56 -0.92
CA ALA A 16 7.25 -11.07 0.23
C ALA A 16 8.06 -12.33 -0.13
N ALA A 17 7.47 -13.25 -0.91
CA ALA A 17 8.15 -14.44 -1.41
C ALA A 17 9.29 -14.09 -2.37
N LEU A 18 9.06 -13.18 -3.32
CA LEU A 18 10.08 -12.73 -4.27
C LEU A 18 11.28 -12.07 -3.57
N LEU A 19 11.02 -11.31 -2.51
CA LEU A 19 12.03 -10.54 -1.78
C LEU A 19 12.60 -11.28 -0.56
N ASN A 20 12.17 -12.53 -0.32
CA ASN A 20 12.57 -13.34 0.82
C ASN A 20 12.40 -12.61 2.18
N THR A 21 11.21 -12.07 2.40
CA THR A 21 10.85 -11.21 3.55
C THR A 21 9.42 -11.50 4.01
N GLY A 22 8.91 -10.77 5.01
CA GLY A 22 7.53 -10.90 5.48
C GLY A 22 6.59 -9.85 4.88
N ASN A 23 5.27 -10.14 4.88
CA ASN A 23 4.26 -9.16 4.45
C ASN A 23 4.33 -7.85 5.26
N ILE A 24 4.65 -7.95 6.56
CA ILE A 24 4.78 -6.79 7.45
C ILE A 24 5.90 -5.86 7.00
N ASP A 25 6.98 -6.39 6.43
CA ASP A 25 8.11 -5.59 5.94
C ASP A 25 7.68 -4.77 4.71
N ILE A 26 6.89 -5.38 3.81
CA ILE A 26 6.32 -4.68 2.64
C ILE A 26 5.39 -3.54 3.08
N HIS A 27 4.52 -3.76 4.06
CA HIS A 27 3.57 -2.76 4.55
C HIS A 27 4.24 -1.63 5.35
N SER A 28 5.20 -1.97 6.21
CA SER A 28 5.84 -1.03 7.14
C SER A 28 6.89 -0.15 6.47
N THR A 29 7.46 -0.58 5.34
CA THR A 29 8.48 0.18 4.61
C THR A 29 7.91 1.14 3.57
N VAL A 30 6.58 1.24 3.44
CA VAL A 30 5.95 2.26 2.58
C VAL A 30 6.35 3.65 3.06
N GLY A 31 7.20 4.31 2.28
CA GLY A 31 7.85 5.56 2.67
C GLY A 31 6.87 6.67 3.09
N ARG A 32 7.29 7.53 4.02
CA ARG A 32 6.49 8.66 4.52
C ARG A 32 5.98 9.58 3.40
N ARG A 33 6.74 9.72 2.30
CA ARG A 33 6.41 10.53 1.12
C ARG A 33 5.22 10.04 0.29
N VAL A 34 4.67 8.85 0.57
CA VAL A 34 3.52 8.30 -0.16
C VAL A 34 2.24 8.74 0.54
N PRO A 35 1.35 9.56 -0.05
CA PRO A 35 0.11 9.94 0.61
C PRO A 35 -0.79 8.74 0.88
N ARG A 36 -1.50 8.74 2.01
CA ARG A 36 -2.47 7.71 2.37
C ARG A 36 -3.87 8.22 2.03
N VAL A 37 -4.60 7.49 1.19
CA VAL A 37 -5.99 7.80 0.82
C VAL A 37 -6.90 6.75 1.43
N TYR A 38 -7.89 7.19 2.21
CA TYR A 38 -8.85 6.32 2.86
C TYR A 38 -10.13 6.25 2.02
N ILE A 39 -10.55 5.03 1.67
CA ILE A 39 -11.73 4.76 0.85
C ILE A 39 -12.80 4.10 1.72
N LYS A 40 -14.05 4.57 1.60
CA LYS A 40 -15.24 3.96 2.20
C LYS A 40 -16.37 3.98 1.18
N ASP A 41 -17.07 2.85 1.01
CA ASP A 41 -18.17 2.71 0.05
C ASP A 41 -17.79 3.13 -1.38
N GLY A 42 -16.56 2.79 -1.80
CA GLY A 42 -16.01 3.12 -3.12
C GLY A 42 -15.65 4.60 -3.32
N LYS A 43 -15.74 5.44 -2.28
CA LYS A 43 -15.46 6.88 -2.33
C LYS A 43 -14.30 7.25 -1.41
N ALA A 44 -13.49 8.21 -1.83
CA ALA A 44 -12.47 8.79 -0.96
C ALA A 44 -13.14 9.62 0.16
N VAL A 45 -12.75 9.37 1.40
CA VAL A 45 -13.31 10.05 2.59
C VAL A 45 -12.28 10.86 3.37
N ALA A 46 -10.99 10.53 3.24
CA ALA A 46 -9.90 11.28 3.86
C ALA A 46 -8.60 11.04 3.09
N MET A 47 -7.66 11.96 3.27
CA MET A 47 -6.29 11.85 2.78
C MET A 47 -5.34 12.37 3.86
N THR A 48 -4.20 11.73 4.02
CA THR A 48 -3.07 12.22 4.82
C THR A 48 -1.82 12.28 3.94
N ASP A 49 -1.28 13.48 3.75
CA ASP A 49 0.03 13.69 3.14
C ASP A 49 0.99 14.21 4.20
N TYR A 50 1.86 13.31 4.65
CA TYR A 50 2.81 13.58 5.73
C TYR A 50 3.93 14.58 5.40
N LEU A 51 4.02 15.05 4.15
CA LEU A 51 4.97 16.09 3.73
C LEU A 51 4.33 17.48 3.67
N MET A 52 3.01 17.55 3.63
CA MET A 52 2.23 18.81 3.58
C MET A 52 1.59 19.15 4.93
N ASP A 53 1.59 18.20 5.86
CA ASP A 53 1.33 18.39 7.30
C ASP A 53 2.47 19.12 8.02
#